data_AF-A0A950ZT43-F1
#
_entry.id   AF-A0A950ZT43-F1
#
_cell.length_a   1.000
_cell.length_b   1.000
_cell.length_c   1.000
_cell.angle_alpha   90.00
_cell.angle_beta   90.00
_cell.angle_gamma   90.00
#
_symmetry.space_group_name_H-M   'P 1'
#
loop_
_entity.id
_entity.type
_entity.pdbx_description
1 polymer ?
#
loop_
_entity_poly.entity_id
_entity_poly.type
_entity_poly.pdbx_seq_one_letter_code
_entity_poly.pdbx_strand_id
1 'polypeptide(L)'
;MGIAATESIRRQNDRLHAGIDAVGAFRDRLPEMQPQQVRKELDDALVFLRHEVAPHAGAEERVFYREVARVLGVELGERMAGEHRYIDGLVQDLTELRHRVTAERAVPPELSGVLGRLVDIVKAHLRLEEEVLQRLSERLTDSEICFLYERMERAEFEAAVTSEGSAETTGFQEEH
;
A
#
# COMPACT_ATOMS: atom_id res chain seq x y z
N MET A 1 19.62 -17.53 11.26
CA MET A 1 18.33 -17.28 10.60
C MET A 1 17.96 -15.79 10.48
N GLY A 2 18.50 -14.87 11.29
CA GLY A 2 18.04 -13.45 11.29
C GLY A 2 18.42 -12.54 10.11
N ILE A 3 19.38 -12.93 9.26
CA ILE A 3 19.75 -12.14 8.06
C ILE A 3 18.70 -12.27 6.94
N ALA A 4 17.98 -13.41 6.88
CA ALA A 4 17.01 -13.68 5.83
C ALA A 4 15.71 -12.88 6.01
N ALA A 5 15.24 -12.72 7.25
CA ALA A 5 13.99 -12.01 7.58
C ALA A 5 14.12 -10.49 7.36
N THR A 6 15.23 -9.89 7.81
CA THR A 6 15.55 -8.48 7.59
C THR A 6 15.70 -8.14 6.10
N GLU A 7 16.28 -9.04 5.32
CA GLU A 7 16.43 -8.86 3.87
C GLU A 7 15.10 -9.02 3.11
N SER A 8 14.17 -9.84 3.60
CA SER A 8 12.84 -10.00 2.99
C SER A 8 12.06 -8.68 2.99
N ILE A 9 12.10 -7.97 4.12
CA ILE A 9 11.38 -6.71 4.29
C ILE A 9 12.05 -5.54 3.57
N ARG A 10 13.38 -5.50 3.51
CA ARG A 10 14.05 -4.54 2.63
C ARG A 10 13.59 -4.70 1.18
N ARG A 11 13.59 -5.94 0.66
CA ARG A 11 13.11 -6.22 -0.70
C ARG A 11 11.62 -5.90 -0.91
N GLN A 12 10.83 -5.91 0.14
CA GLN A 12 9.42 -5.54 0.09
C GLN A 12 9.28 -4.02 0.06
N ASN A 13 9.93 -3.30 0.98
CA ASN A 13 9.92 -1.83 0.99
C ASN A 13 10.51 -1.26 -0.30
N ASP A 14 11.57 -1.86 -0.84
CA ASP A 14 12.13 -1.49 -2.16
C ASP A 14 11.09 -1.62 -3.28
N ARG A 15 10.25 -2.67 -3.25
CA ARG A 15 9.16 -2.85 -4.22
C ARG A 15 8.07 -1.79 -4.04
N LEU A 16 7.72 -1.44 -2.81
CA LEU A 16 6.73 -0.40 -2.52
C LEU A 16 7.23 0.98 -2.98
N HIS A 17 8.49 1.32 -2.68
CA HIS A 17 9.14 2.54 -3.15
C HIS A 17 9.18 2.60 -4.68
N ALA A 18 9.59 1.52 -5.36
CA ALA A 18 9.62 1.48 -6.82
C ALA A 18 8.23 1.63 -7.44
N GLY A 19 7.21 0.98 -6.86
CA GLY A 19 5.83 1.09 -7.33
C GLY A 19 5.26 2.50 -7.15
N ILE A 20 5.47 3.14 -5.99
CA ILE A 20 5.00 4.51 -5.77
C ILE A 20 5.76 5.54 -6.63
N ASP A 21 7.04 5.29 -6.92
CA ASP A 21 7.80 6.08 -7.88
C ASP A 21 7.22 5.97 -9.29
N ALA A 22 6.79 4.78 -9.71
CA ALA A 22 6.10 4.60 -10.98
C ALA A 22 4.78 5.38 -11.05
N VAL A 23 4.01 5.41 -9.95
CA VAL A 23 2.79 6.24 -9.84
C VAL A 23 3.12 7.73 -9.95
N GLY A 24 4.22 8.18 -9.33
CA GLY A 24 4.72 9.55 -9.48
C GLY A 24 5.11 9.90 -10.92
N ALA A 25 5.84 9.01 -11.59
CA ALA A 25 6.22 9.17 -12.99
C ALA A 25 5.00 9.13 -13.93
N PHE A 26 3.95 8.39 -13.59
CA PHE A 26 2.66 8.46 -14.28
C PHE A 26 2.02 9.85 -14.13
N ARG A 27 1.91 10.37 -12.90
CA ARG A 27 1.39 11.72 -12.64
C ARG A 27 2.09 12.78 -13.49
N ASP A 28 3.42 12.72 -13.55
CA ASP A 28 4.23 13.73 -14.26
C ASP A 28 4.02 13.71 -15.78
N ARG A 29 3.67 12.54 -16.35
CA ARG A 29 3.36 12.38 -17.78
C ARG A 29 1.92 12.72 -18.15
N LEU A 30 1.01 12.88 -17.17
CA LEU A 30 -0.42 13.12 -17.43
C LEU A 30 -0.74 14.20 -18.49
N PRO A 31 -0.07 15.37 -18.51
CA PRO A 31 -0.40 16.42 -19.48
C PRO A 31 -0.25 16.01 -20.95
N GLU A 32 0.55 14.98 -21.23
CA GLU A 32 0.90 14.53 -22.57
C GLU A 32 0.10 13.29 -23.00
N MET A 33 -0.70 12.72 -22.10
CA MET A 33 -1.34 11.43 -22.30
C MET A 33 -2.75 11.55 -22.87
N GLN A 34 -3.08 10.61 -23.75
CA GLN A 34 -4.45 10.41 -24.22
C GLN A 34 -5.28 9.67 -23.16
N PRO A 35 -6.60 9.89 -23.09
CA PRO A 35 -7.48 9.27 -22.09
C PRO A 35 -7.37 7.74 -22.00
N GLN A 36 -7.15 7.05 -23.13
CA GLN A 36 -6.98 5.59 -23.15
C GLN A 36 -5.68 5.15 -22.46
N GLN A 37 -4.60 5.93 -22.61
CA GLN A 37 -3.33 5.68 -21.94
C GLN A 37 -3.45 5.95 -20.45
N VAL A 38 -4.11 7.05 -20.05
CA VAL A 38 -4.39 7.38 -18.65
C VAL A 38 -5.18 6.27 -17.97
N ARG A 39 -6.21 5.73 -18.65
CA ARG A 39 -6.98 4.60 -18.12
C ARG A 39 -6.11 3.38 -17.86
N LYS A 40 -5.21 3.03 -18.79
CA LYS A 40 -4.32 1.88 -18.62
C LYS A 40 -3.36 2.09 -17.43
N GLU A 41 -2.72 3.24 -17.33
CA GLU A 41 -1.80 3.52 -16.22
C GLU A 41 -2.53 3.59 -14.88
N LEU A 42 -3.78 4.07 -14.85
CA LEU A 42 -4.64 3.99 -13.66
C LEU A 42 -4.97 2.55 -13.28
N ASP A 43 -5.29 1.70 -14.27
CA ASP A 43 -5.55 0.27 -14.03
C ASP A 43 -4.29 -0.40 -13.45
N ASP A 44 -3.10 -0.12 -14.01
CA ASP A 44 -1.82 -0.65 -13.52
C ASP A 44 -1.50 -0.14 -12.10
N ALA A 45 -1.74 1.15 -11.81
CA ALA A 45 -1.56 1.73 -10.48
C ALA A 45 -2.53 1.13 -9.44
N LEU A 46 -3.80 0.95 -9.80
CA LEU A 46 -4.80 0.33 -8.91
C LEU A 46 -4.49 -1.15 -8.64
N VAL A 47 -3.94 -1.87 -9.63
CA VAL A 47 -3.43 -3.23 -9.44
C VAL A 47 -2.31 -3.25 -8.42
N PHE A 48 -1.30 -2.38 -8.56
CA PHE A 48 -0.21 -2.25 -7.59
C PHE A 48 -0.72 -1.92 -6.18
N LEU A 49 -1.61 -0.92 -6.05
CA LEU A 49 -2.15 -0.50 -4.76
C LEU A 49 -2.94 -1.64 -4.08
N ARG A 50 -3.72 -2.40 -4.85
CA ARG A 50 -4.52 -3.50 -4.32
C ARG A 50 -3.70 -4.73 -3.95
N HIS A 51 -2.67 -5.06 -4.73
CA HIS A 51 -1.99 -6.35 -4.62
C HIS A 51 -0.63 -6.27 -3.91
N GLU A 52 -0.05 -5.08 -3.79
CA GLU A 52 1.21 -4.87 -3.08
C GLU A 52 0.99 -4.01 -1.82
N VAL A 53 0.38 -2.82 -1.97
CA VAL A 53 0.24 -1.87 -0.85
C VAL A 53 -0.78 -2.34 0.19
N ALA A 54 -1.99 -2.73 -0.24
CA ALA A 54 -3.04 -3.11 0.70
C ALA A 54 -2.72 -4.37 1.55
N PRO A 55 -2.14 -5.45 1.00
CA PRO A 55 -1.74 -6.61 1.80
C PRO A 55 -0.63 -6.27 2.80
N HIS A 56 0.34 -5.44 2.39
CA HIS A 56 1.38 -4.92 3.27
C HIS A 56 0.78 -4.12 4.43
N ALA A 57 -0.02 -3.10 4.13
CA ALA A 57 -0.70 -2.27 5.12
C ALA A 57 -1.51 -3.10 6.13
N GLY A 58 -2.26 -4.10 5.64
CA GLY A 58 -3.01 -5.01 6.49
C GLY A 58 -2.12 -5.86 7.41
N ALA A 59 -0.95 -6.29 6.94
CA ALA A 59 0.02 -7.03 7.76
C ALA A 59 0.59 -6.14 8.87
N GLU A 60 0.91 -4.89 8.54
CA GLU A 60 1.39 -3.92 9.51
C GLU A 60 0.38 -3.66 10.62
N GLU A 61 -0.88 -3.42 10.27
CA GLU A 61 -1.94 -3.15 11.26
C GLU A 61 -2.15 -4.33 12.22
N ARG A 62 -2.11 -5.57 11.69
CA ARG A 62 -2.31 -6.78 12.50
C ARG A 62 -1.12 -7.09 13.42
N VAL A 63 0.09 -6.71 13.02
CA VAL A 63 1.32 -7.18 13.65
C VAL A 63 2.19 -6.03 14.11
N PHE A 64 2.62 -5.19 13.17
CA PHE A 64 3.61 -4.15 13.39
C PHE A 64 3.14 -3.05 14.33
N TYR A 65 1.97 -2.47 14.08
CA TYR A 65 1.50 -1.31 14.85
C TYR A 65 1.19 -1.64 16.30
N ARG A 66 0.80 -2.89 16.58
CA ARG A 66 0.67 -3.38 17.95
C ARG A 66 2.00 -3.36 18.69
N GLU A 67 3.08 -3.70 18.00
CA GLU A 67 4.43 -3.70 18.57
C GLU A 67 4.96 -2.28 18.74
N VAL A 68 4.70 -1.41 17.76
CA VAL A 68 4.97 0.04 17.86
C VAL A 68 4.25 0.63 19.07
N ALA A 69 2.96 0.36 19.24
CA ALA A 69 2.19 0.83 20.38
C ALA A 69 2.76 0.36 21.73
N ARG A 70 3.23 -0.89 21.79
CA ARG A 70 3.82 -1.50 22.99
C ARG A 70 5.16 -0.88 23.37
N VAL A 71 6.02 -0.58 22.39
CA VAL A 71 7.44 -0.24 22.61
C VAL A 71 7.69 1.27 22.51
N LEU A 72 7.00 1.95 21.59
CA LEU A 72 7.25 3.35 21.22
C LEU A 72 6.08 4.29 21.56
N GLY A 73 4.90 3.76 21.86
CA GLY A 73 3.73 4.52 22.32
C GLY A 73 2.50 4.34 21.43
N VAL A 74 1.32 4.31 22.05
CA VAL A 74 0.03 4.04 21.39
C VAL A 74 -0.28 5.10 20.33
N GLU A 75 0.03 6.36 20.62
CA GLU A 75 -0.23 7.50 19.74
C GLU A 75 0.47 7.37 18.39
N LEU A 76 1.67 6.77 18.37
CA LEU A 76 2.41 6.54 17.14
C LEU A 76 1.75 5.45 16.29
N GLY A 77 1.35 4.34 16.90
CA GLY A 77 0.61 3.28 16.20
C GLY A 77 -0.75 3.76 15.65
N GLU A 78 -1.48 4.56 16.44
CA GLU A 78 -2.75 5.16 16.01
C GLU A 78 -2.57 6.16 14.86
N ARG A 79 -1.48 6.95 14.88
CA ARG A 79 -1.14 7.85 13.78
C ARG A 79 -0.90 7.06 12.49
N MET A 80 -0.07 6.01 12.53
CA MET A 80 0.25 5.20 11.35
C MET A 80 -1.02 4.54 10.76
N ALA A 81 -1.90 3.99 11.61
CA ALA A 81 -3.21 3.49 11.19
C ALA A 81 -4.14 4.61 10.63
N GLY A 82 -3.97 5.84 11.10
CA GLY A 82 -4.63 7.02 10.51
C GLY A 82 -4.15 7.31 9.09
N GLU A 83 -2.85 7.19 8.83
CA GLU A 83 -2.24 7.40 7.52
C GLU A 83 -2.72 6.33 6.51
N HIS A 84 -2.84 5.06 6.91
CA HIS A 84 -3.48 4.02 6.09
C HIS A 84 -4.91 4.34 5.67
N ARG A 85 -5.77 4.74 6.61
CA ARG A 85 -7.16 5.11 6.29
C ARG A 85 -7.25 6.28 5.32
N TYR A 86 -6.30 7.22 5.41
CA TYR A 86 -6.22 8.33 4.46
C TYR A 86 -5.76 7.85 3.07
N ILE A 87 -4.79 6.93 3.01
CA ILE A 87 -4.37 6.26 1.77
C ILE A 87 -5.55 5.53 1.14
N ASP A 88 -6.33 4.76 1.90
CA ASP A 88 -7.53 4.05 1.41
C ASP A 88 -8.54 5.00 0.78
N GLY A 89 -8.78 6.16 1.39
CA GLY A 89 -9.64 7.20 0.82
C GLY A 89 -9.13 7.70 -0.54
N LEU A 90 -7.82 7.91 -0.68
CA LEU A 90 -7.23 8.31 -1.97
C LEU A 90 -7.30 7.19 -3.02
N VAL A 91 -7.20 5.92 -2.62
CA VAL A 91 -7.39 4.78 -3.54
C VAL A 91 -8.83 4.71 -4.04
N GLN A 92 -9.82 5.01 -3.18
CA GLN A 92 -11.22 5.12 -3.58
C GLN A 92 -11.42 6.28 -4.56
N ASP A 93 -10.88 7.46 -4.28
CA ASP A 93 -10.91 8.61 -5.20
C ASP A 93 -10.32 8.25 -6.57
N LEU A 94 -9.18 7.55 -6.61
CA LEU A 94 -8.58 7.10 -7.87
C LEU A 94 -9.46 6.12 -8.63
N THR A 95 -10.16 5.23 -7.92
CA THR A 95 -11.09 4.27 -8.53
C THR A 95 -12.25 5.01 -9.20
N GLU A 96 -12.83 6.00 -8.52
CA GLU A 96 -13.88 6.86 -9.09
C GLU A 96 -13.40 7.66 -10.30
N LEU A 97 -12.20 8.24 -10.21
CA LEU A 97 -11.58 8.97 -11.32
C LEU A 97 -11.32 8.07 -12.53
N ARG A 98 -10.90 6.83 -12.30
CA ARG A 98 -10.75 5.83 -13.36
C ARG A 98 -12.07 5.57 -14.09
N HIS A 99 -13.19 5.47 -13.36
CA HIS A 99 -14.51 5.34 -13.97
C HIS A 99 -14.87 6.57 -14.81
N ARG A 100 -14.57 7.77 -14.33
CA ARG A 100 -14.83 9.02 -15.06
C ARG A 100 -13.98 9.16 -16.31
N VAL A 101 -12.69 8.82 -16.28
CA VAL A 101 -11.84 8.76 -17.48
C VAL A 101 -12.48 7.88 -18.56
N THR A 102 -13.07 6.75 -18.15
CA THR A 102 -13.73 5.82 -19.07
C THR A 102 -15.03 6.38 -19.64
N ALA A 103 -15.88 6.95 -18.78
CA ALA A 103 -17.20 7.46 -19.17
C ALA A 103 -17.11 8.75 -20.01
N GLU A 104 -16.28 9.69 -19.59
CA GLU A 104 -16.16 11.02 -20.20
C GLU A 104 -15.18 11.02 -21.38
N ARG A 105 -14.33 9.98 -21.51
CA ARG A 105 -13.24 9.92 -22.49
C ARG A 105 -12.34 11.16 -22.45
N ALA A 106 -12.16 11.70 -21.25
CA ALA A 106 -11.37 12.87 -20.95
C ALA A 106 -10.61 12.63 -19.64
N VAL A 107 -9.52 13.37 -19.41
CA VAL A 107 -8.74 13.29 -18.18
C VAL A 107 -9.31 14.28 -17.16
N PRO A 108 -9.82 13.84 -16.00
CA PRO A 108 -10.32 14.74 -14.98
C PRO A 108 -9.21 15.66 -14.45
N PRO A 109 -9.45 16.97 -14.28
CA PRO A 109 -8.42 17.92 -13.86
C PRO A 109 -7.85 17.64 -12.45
N GLU A 110 -8.64 17.03 -11.58
CA GLU A 110 -8.25 16.67 -10.20
C GLU A 110 -7.34 15.43 -10.12
N LEU A 111 -7.21 14.63 -11.19
CA LEU A 111 -6.46 13.38 -11.18
C LEU A 111 -4.99 13.58 -10.76
N SER A 112 -4.35 14.61 -11.30
CA SER A 112 -2.96 14.93 -10.94
C SER A 112 -2.83 15.26 -9.44
N GLY A 113 -3.81 15.96 -8.88
CA GLY A 113 -3.84 16.31 -7.46
C GLY A 113 -4.03 15.09 -6.54
N VAL A 114 -4.91 14.15 -6.91
CA VAL A 114 -5.12 12.92 -6.14
C VAL A 114 -3.87 12.02 -6.18
N LEU A 115 -3.29 11.80 -7.37
CA LEU A 115 -2.05 11.03 -7.51
C LEU A 115 -0.90 11.67 -6.73
N GLY A 116 -0.79 13.00 -6.77
CA GLY A 116 0.23 13.73 -6.00
C GLY A 116 0.10 13.49 -4.50
N ARG A 117 -1.11 13.66 -3.94
CA ARG A 117 -1.36 13.41 -2.52
C ARG A 117 -1.05 11.97 -2.12
N LEU A 118 -1.43 11.00 -2.97
CA LEU A 118 -1.16 9.58 -2.72
C LEU A 118 0.34 9.29 -2.68
N VAL A 119 1.09 9.78 -3.69
CA VAL A 119 2.55 9.61 -3.75
C VAL A 119 3.23 10.23 -2.53
N ASP A 120 2.82 11.44 -2.16
CA ASP A 120 3.44 12.17 -1.05
C ASP A 120 3.18 11.47 0.29
N ILE A 121 1.94 11.04 0.56
CA ILE A 121 1.63 10.36 1.83
C ILE A 121 2.28 8.98 1.90
N VAL A 122 2.22 8.16 0.85
CA VAL A 122 2.81 6.81 0.88
C VAL A 122 4.33 6.90 1.08
N LYS A 123 5.01 7.84 0.39
CA LYS A 123 6.45 8.05 0.61
C LYS A 123 6.76 8.55 2.02
N ALA A 124 5.92 9.42 2.59
CA ALA A 124 6.10 9.88 3.96
C ALA A 124 5.89 8.75 4.98
N HIS A 125 4.92 7.89 4.72
CA HIS A 125 4.58 6.73 5.53
C HIS A 125 5.72 5.70 5.54
N LEU A 126 6.23 5.30 4.38
CA LEU A 126 7.37 4.37 4.27
C LEU A 126 8.62 4.89 5.00
N ARG A 127 8.91 6.20 4.92
CA ARG A 127 10.02 6.80 5.70
C ARG A 127 9.77 6.74 7.20
N LEU A 128 8.52 6.91 7.63
CA LEU A 128 8.16 6.81 9.04
C LEU A 128 8.32 5.36 9.53
N GLU A 129 7.87 4.38 8.76
CA GLU A 129 8.08 2.95 9.06
C GLU A 129 9.56 2.63 9.22
N GLU A 130 10.42 3.08 8.29
CA GLU A 130 11.87 2.88 8.36
C GLU A 130 12.48 3.48 9.65
N GLU A 131 12.06 4.69 10.03
CA GLU A 131 12.49 5.32 11.29
C GLU A 131 12.01 4.51 12.51
N VAL A 132 10.75 4.06 12.48
CA VAL A 132 10.15 3.27 13.55
C VAL A 132 10.86 1.92 13.70
N LEU A 133 11.16 1.23 12.60
CA LEU A 133 11.93 -0.01 12.58
C LEU A 133 13.32 0.18 13.17
N GLN A 134 14.01 1.26 12.81
CA GLN A 134 15.30 1.60 13.40
C GLN A 134 15.18 1.76 14.92
N ARG A 135 14.18 2.52 15.39
CA ARG A 135 13.94 2.76 16.82
C ARG A 135 13.50 1.50 17.58
N LEU A 136 12.80 0.57 16.93
CA LEU A 136 12.46 -0.73 17.50
C LEU A 136 13.69 -1.61 17.64
N SER A 137 14.59 -1.62 16.64
CA SER A 137 15.83 -2.42 16.70
C SER A 137 16.79 -1.97 17.80
N GLU A 138 16.70 -0.72 18.25
CA GLU A 138 17.44 -0.21 19.42
C GLU A 138 16.87 -0.70 20.77
N ARG A 139 15.63 -1.20 20.79
CA ARG A 139 14.87 -1.54 22.02
C ARG A 139 14.52 -3.01 22.13
N LEU A 140 14.47 -3.71 21.02
CA LEU A 140 14.17 -5.13 20.93
C LEU A 140 15.44 -5.93 20.70
N THR A 141 15.45 -7.17 21.18
CA THR A 141 16.49 -8.13 20.85
C THR A 141 16.40 -8.57 19.39
N ASP A 142 17.51 -9.04 18.83
CA ASP A 142 17.55 -9.59 17.46
C ASP A 142 16.49 -10.69 17.24
N SER A 143 16.23 -11.52 18.26
CA SER A 143 15.21 -12.58 18.20
C SER A 143 13.79 -12.03 18.15
N GLU A 144 13.48 -10.97 18.93
CA GLU A 144 12.18 -10.30 18.89
C GLU A 144 11.94 -9.64 17.52
N ILE A 145 12.97 -9.00 16.96
CA ILE A 145 12.93 -8.40 15.63
C ILE A 145 12.70 -9.47 14.55
N CYS A 146 13.41 -10.60 14.61
CA CYS A 146 13.19 -11.71 13.68
C CYS A 146 11.74 -12.23 13.76
N PHE A 147 11.22 -12.42 14.97
CA PHE A 147 9.87 -12.93 15.18
C PHE A 147 8.79 -11.94 14.73
N LEU A 148 9.02 -10.63 14.92
CA LEU A 148 8.15 -9.58 14.40
C LEU A 148 8.03 -9.70 12.88
N TYR A 149 9.16 -9.83 12.19
CA TYR A 149 9.21 -9.93 10.73
C TYR A 149 8.58 -11.21 10.19
N GLU A 150 8.84 -12.37 10.78
CA GLU A 150 8.19 -13.63 10.38
C GLU A 150 6.66 -13.54 10.53
N ARG A 151 6.17 -12.83 11.57
CA ARG A 151 4.74 -12.61 11.76
C ARG A 151 4.15 -11.67 10.71
N MET A 152 4.89 -10.63 10.30
CA MET A 152 4.46 -9.71 9.24
C MET A 152 4.37 -10.44 7.90
N GLU A 153 5.40 -11.18 7.50
CA GLU A 153 5.43 -11.93 6.23
C GLU A 153 4.27 -12.94 6.15
N ARG A 154 4.00 -13.65 7.24
CA ARG A 154 2.84 -14.55 7.30
C ARG A 154 1.51 -13.79 7.19
N ALA A 155 1.38 -12.68 7.92
CA ALA A 155 0.15 -11.89 7.88
C ALA A 155 -0.09 -11.32 6.48
N GLU A 156 0.94 -10.83 5.80
CA GLU A 156 0.84 -10.33 4.42
C GLU A 156 0.39 -11.43 3.46
N PHE A 157 1.03 -12.60 3.52
CA PHE A 157 0.63 -13.74 2.70
C PHE A 157 -0.85 -14.10 2.90
N GLU A 158 -1.32 -14.13 4.15
CA GLU A 158 -2.74 -14.36 4.47
C GLU A 158 -3.66 -13.26 3.89
N ALA A 159 -3.24 -11.99 3.90
CA ALA A 159 -4.01 -10.90 3.31
C ALA A 159 -4.06 -10.98 1.78
N ALA A 160 -2.95 -11.31 1.12
CA ALA A 160 -2.90 -11.48 -0.33
C ALA A 160 -3.79 -12.63 -0.80
N VAL A 161 -3.78 -13.76 -0.09
CA VAL A 161 -4.66 -14.91 -0.41
C VAL A 161 -6.14 -14.56 -0.21
N THR A 162 -6.46 -13.78 0.83
CA THR A 162 -7.85 -13.40 1.12
C THR A 162 -8.38 -12.41 0.08
N SER A 163 -7.57 -11.46 -0.39
CA SER A 163 -7.97 -10.50 -1.43
C SER A 163 -8.23 -11.16 -2.79
N GLU A 164 -7.50 -12.24 -3.11
CA GLU A 164 -7.72 -13.06 -4.31
C GLU A 164 -8.96 -13.96 -4.20
N GLY A 165 -9.18 -14.62 -3.05
CA GLY A 165 -10.31 -15.54 -2.85
C GLY A 165 -11.70 -14.87 -2.83
N SER A 166 -11.77 -13.59 -2.46
CA SER A 166 -13.02 -12.81 -2.51
C SER A 166 -13.46 -12.40 -3.93
N ALA A 167 -12.61 -12.55 -4.95
CA ALA A 167 -12.96 -12.22 -6.34
C ALA A 167 -13.63 -13.38 -7.10
N GLU A 168 -13.57 -14.62 -6.59
CA GLU A 168 -14.10 -15.81 -7.29
C GLU A 168 -15.54 -16.21 -6.89
N THR A 169 -16.19 -15.54 -5.92
CA THR A 169 -17.50 -16.01 -5.38
C THR A 169 -18.75 -15.27 -5.88
N THR A 170 -18.66 -14.29 -6.78
CA THR A 170 -19.83 -13.52 -7.28
C THR A 170 -20.27 -13.86 -8.72
N GLY A 171 -19.93 -15.05 -9.22
CA GLY A 171 -20.14 -15.40 -10.63
C GLY A 171 -20.83 -16.73 -10.90
N PHE A 172 -21.84 -17.15 -10.13
CA PHE A 172 -22.74 -18.24 -10.55
C PHE A 172 -24.12 -18.09 -9.89
N GLN A 173 -25.02 -17.36 -10.56
CA GLN A 173 -26.46 -17.60 -10.47
C GLN A 173 -26.93 -17.94 -11.88
N GLU A 174 -26.95 -19.24 -12.17
CA GLU A 174 -27.68 -19.79 -13.31
C GLU A 174 -29.18 -19.73 -13.03
N GLU A 175 -29.90 -19.27 -14.05
CA GLU A 175 -31.34 -19.27 -14.18
C GLU A 175 -31.91 -20.69 -14.05
N HIS A 176 -32.99 -20.85 -13.29
CA HIS A 176 -34.02 -21.87 -13.51
C HIS A 176 -35.38 -21.41 -13.00
#